data_AF-A0A812CZF5-F1
#
_entry.id   AF-A0A812CZF5-F1
#
_cell.length_a   1.000
_cell.length_b   1.000
_cell.length_c   1.000
_cell.angle_alpha   90.00
_cell.angle_beta   90.00
_cell.angle_gamma   90.00
#
_symmetry.space_group_name_H-M   'P 1'
#
loop_
_entity.id
_entity.type
_entity.pdbx_description
1 polymer ?
#
loop_
_entity_poly.entity_id
_entity_poly.type
_entity_poly.pdbx_seq_one_letter_code
_entity_poly.pdbx_strand_id
1 'polypeptide(L)'
;MPPNARSHQSQVAGRTEGPLTCHQDQSNGSKLNLLYSTPSCYLYHVNNANVTWTQKTDDFFPYADRPHSFWTGYFTSRPSLKKYVRDTSSFFQTCRHLDVFGELYNHIQIFRLWDALSIAQHHDAVSGTEKQAVANDYALQLSVGTHGCQSLLNAAYKKMMPKTQTVFPDQHFCPLLNISSCYATENMKEFTLTMYNPLAQDVADYIRLPVYSDSYIVYGPNLKPISSQVISIDTATKRIPERGESIANYELIFQFQISSLGFATFFIQTNKNKNKETTSKVTPIQQGEDFELNNGLVSISFDAATARMKKFGNLQSNIFTTLKQNYFYYIGHAGNNSNPDMQASNNYIFRPVNDVPTSISGGTHVKTLLIKGNCVQEVHQVFSPWVTQSVRLYKGQNYVEVEWTVGPIPINDKQGKEIIVRYDSDQNTNKTFYTDANGRQILERR
;
A
#
# COMPACT_ATOMS: atom_id res chain seq x y z
N MET A 1 -41.09 12.86 17.00
CA MET A 1 -40.88 11.40 16.94
C MET A 1 -41.98 10.78 16.09
N PRO A 2 -41.73 10.37 14.85
CA PRO A 2 -42.47 9.30 14.22
C PRO A 2 -41.73 7.96 14.43
N PRO A 3 -42.44 6.84 14.66
CA PRO A 3 -41.83 5.56 14.97
C PRO A 3 -41.21 4.89 13.73
N ASN A 4 -40.11 4.20 14.02
CA ASN A 4 -39.32 3.30 13.17
C ASN A 4 -40.13 2.49 12.13
N ALA A 5 -39.87 2.76 10.85
CA ALA A 5 -40.18 1.87 9.73
C ALA A 5 -39.13 0.75 9.55
N ARG A 6 -38.71 0.10 10.65
CA ARG A 6 -37.68 -0.97 10.65
C ARG A 6 -38.17 -2.33 11.17
N SER A 7 -39.48 -2.57 11.27
CA SER A 7 -40.02 -3.86 11.77
C SER A 7 -40.85 -4.66 10.76
N HIS A 8 -41.16 -4.13 9.56
CA HIS A 8 -42.13 -4.79 8.69
C HIS A 8 -41.57 -5.92 7.81
N GLN A 9 -40.29 -5.93 7.44
CA GLN A 9 -39.76 -7.02 6.60
C GLN A 9 -39.44 -8.30 7.39
N SER A 10 -38.96 -8.19 8.64
CA SER A 10 -38.70 -9.37 9.48
C SER A 10 -39.98 -10.03 10.01
N GLN A 11 -41.06 -9.27 10.20
CA GLN A 11 -42.33 -9.80 10.68
C GLN A 11 -43.15 -10.55 9.63
N VAL A 12 -42.93 -10.32 8.33
CA VAL A 12 -43.69 -11.01 7.28
C VAL A 12 -43.10 -12.40 6.99
N ALA A 13 -41.77 -12.53 6.90
CA ALA A 13 -41.11 -13.83 6.72
C ALA A 13 -41.43 -14.81 7.87
N GLY A 14 -41.32 -14.36 9.13
CA GLY A 14 -41.69 -15.18 10.29
C GLY A 14 -43.19 -15.47 10.46
N ARG A 15 -44.06 -14.84 9.67
CA ARG A 15 -45.52 -15.13 9.62
C ARG A 15 -45.88 -16.07 8.49
N THR A 16 -45.23 -15.99 7.33
CA THR A 16 -45.36 -16.99 6.24
C THR A 16 -44.61 -18.28 6.54
N GLU A 17 -43.55 -18.19 7.35
CA GLU A 17 -42.85 -19.30 7.99
C GLU A 17 -43.27 -19.43 9.48
N GLY A 18 -44.45 -18.92 9.88
CA GLY A 18 -45.08 -19.41 11.13
C GLY A 18 -45.18 -20.93 11.02
N PRO A 19 -45.04 -21.70 12.11
CA PRO A 19 -44.60 -23.10 12.06
C PRO A 19 -45.28 -23.78 10.90
N LEU A 20 -44.56 -23.96 9.77
CA LEU A 20 -44.97 -24.88 8.72
C LEU A 20 -45.14 -26.16 9.51
N THR A 21 -46.39 -26.49 9.78
CA THR A 21 -46.81 -27.23 10.96
C THR A 21 -46.23 -28.62 10.78
N CYS A 22 -45.02 -28.82 11.30
CA CYS A 22 -44.29 -30.05 11.07
C CYS A 22 -45.11 -31.24 11.55
N HIS A 23 -45.95 -31.02 12.57
CA HIS A 23 -46.95 -31.96 13.05
C HIS A 23 -48.12 -32.21 12.09
N GLN A 24 -48.62 -31.24 11.31
CA GLN A 24 -49.72 -31.47 10.36
C GLN A 24 -49.22 -32.16 9.07
N ASP A 25 -48.05 -31.79 8.54
CA ASP A 25 -47.53 -32.42 7.32
C ASP A 25 -46.96 -33.83 7.58
N GLN A 26 -46.39 -34.08 8.77
CA GLN A 26 -46.02 -35.44 9.19
C GLN A 26 -47.26 -36.31 9.42
N SER A 27 -48.38 -35.74 9.91
CA SER A 27 -49.66 -36.47 9.99
C SER A 27 -50.24 -36.83 8.62
N ASN A 28 -49.84 -36.13 7.55
CA ASN A 28 -50.15 -36.45 6.15
C ASN A 28 -49.08 -37.30 5.44
N GLY A 29 -48.12 -37.89 6.17
CA GLY A 29 -47.15 -38.85 5.65
C GLY A 29 -45.82 -38.26 5.14
N SER A 30 -45.54 -36.97 5.39
CA SER A 30 -44.24 -36.38 5.07
C SER A 30 -43.11 -37.04 5.87
N LYS A 31 -42.02 -37.42 5.19
CA LYS A 31 -40.78 -37.94 5.80
C LYS A 31 -39.79 -36.85 6.19
N LEU A 32 -40.15 -35.58 6.00
CA LEU A 32 -39.28 -34.43 6.25
C LEU A 32 -39.63 -33.75 7.58
N ASN A 33 -38.60 -33.33 8.30
CA ASN A 33 -38.73 -32.50 9.50
C ASN A 33 -38.10 -31.13 9.22
N LEU A 34 -38.91 -30.07 9.24
CA LEU A 34 -38.48 -28.70 9.02
C LEU A 34 -38.59 -27.92 10.33
N LEU A 35 -37.50 -27.27 10.72
CA LEU A 35 -37.43 -26.48 11.95
C LEU A 35 -36.57 -25.24 11.75
N TYR A 36 -36.93 -24.17 12.45
CA TYR A 36 -36.02 -23.04 12.64
C TYR A 36 -34.79 -23.49 13.40
N SER A 37 -33.62 -23.14 12.89
CA SER A 37 -32.35 -23.58 13.44
C SER A 37 -31.30 -22.48 13.37
N THR A 38 -30.12 -22.79 13.87
CA THR A 38 -28.92 -21.95 13.78
C THR A 38 -27.83 -22.72 13.04
N PRO A 39 -26.80 -22.03 12.49
CA PRO A 39 -25.65 -22.71 11.89
C PRO A 39 -24.97 -23.71 12.85
N SER A 40 -24.93 -23.44 14.15
CA SER A 40 -24.36 -24.35 15.15
C SER A 40 -25.21 -25.61 15.37
N CYS A 41 -26.53 -25.49 15.42
CA CYS A 41 -27.43 -26.65 15.52
C CYS A 41 -27.37 -27.52 14.26
N TYR A 42 -27.33 -26.90 13.07
CA TYR A 42 -27.10 -27.63 11.83
C TYR A 42 -25.78 -28.41 11.87
N LEU A 43 -24.68 -27.75 12.24
CA LEU A 43 -23.37 -28.40 12.31
C LEU A 43 -23.33 -29.54 13.34
N TYR A 44 -24.02 -29.40 14.47
CA TYR A 44 -24.18 -30.46 15.46
C TYR A 44 -24.81 -31.73 14.86
N HIS A 45 -25.91 -31.57 14.10
CA HIS A 45 -26.56 -32.71 13.45
C HIS A 45 -25.74 -33.29 12.30
N VAL A 46 -25.07 -32.45 11.51
CA VAL A 46 -24.14 -32.88 10.45
C VAL A 46 -22.99 -33.72 11.04
N ASN A 47 -22.40 -33.28 12.15
CA ASN A 47 -21.34 -34.02 12.83
C ASN A 47 -21.83 -35.38 13.37
N ASN A 48 -23.08 -35.46 13.82
CA ASN A 48 -23.70 -36.69 14.32
C ASN A 48 -24.23 -37.63 13.22
N ALA A 49 -24.19 -37.21 11.95
CA ALA A 49 -24.74 -37.99 10.85
C ALA A 49 -23.95 -39.28 10.52
N ASN A 50 -22.81 -39.52 11.19
CA ASN A 50 -21.91 -40.65 10.96
C ASN A 50 -21.53 -40.81 9.47
N VAL A 51 -21.22 -39.69 8.82
CA VAL A 51 -20.80 -39.61 7.42
C VAL A 51 -19.33 -39.23 7.35
N THR A 52 -18.61 -39.79 6.37
CA THR A 52 -17.23 -39.39 6.06
C THR A 52 -17.23 -38.22 5.08
N TRP A 53 -16.46 -37.17 5.37
CA TRP A 53 -16.38 -35.95 4.56
C TRP A 53 -15.07 -35.91 3.76
N THR A 54 -15.11 -35.27 2.59
CA THR A 54 -13.92 -35.02 1.77
C THR A 54 -13.08 -33.89 2.36
N GLN A 55 -11.75 -34.02 2.27
CA GLN A 55 -10.82 -32.98 2.69
C GLN A 55 -10.60 -31.93 1.59
N LYS A 56 -10.47 -30.65 1.96
CA LYS A 56 -10.12 -29.51 1.10
C LYS A 56 -9.00 -28.71 1.77
N THR A 57 -7.93 -28.38 1.03
CA THR A 57 -6.69 -27.81 1.62
C THR A 57 -6.23 -26.48 1.01
N ASP A 58 -6.62 -26.15 -0.22
CA ASP A 58 -6.35 -24.87 -0.87
C ASP A 58 -7.48 -23.82 -0.61
N ASP A 59 -7.52 -22.73 -1.37
CA ASP A 59 -8.49 -21.64 -1.20
C ASP A 59 -9.68 -21.71 -2.19
N PHE A 60 -10.47 -20.64 -2.26
CA PHE A 60 -11.62 -20.53 -3.17
C PHE A 60 -11.46 -19.33 -4.12
N PHE A 61 -10.22 -19.01 -4.51
CA PHE A 61 -9.93 -17.94 -5.46
C PHE A 61 -9.50 -18.45 -6.84
N PRO A 62 -9.84 -17.73 -7.92
CA PRO A 62 -10.77 -16.59 -7.97
C PRO A 62 -12.24 -17.03 -7.95
N TYR A 63 -13.13 -16.19 -7.41
CA TYR A 63 -14.57 -16.41 -7.45
C TYR A 63 -15.16 -15.96 -8.79
N ALA A 64 -16.10 -16.74 -9.34
CA ALA A 64 -16.96 -16.35 -10.44
C ALA A 64 -18.38 -16.87 -10.22
N ASP A 65 -19.37 -15.99 -10.34
CA ASP A 65 -20.78 -16.31 -10.14
C ASP A 65 -21.48 -16.75 -11.43
N ARG A 66 -20.90 -16.41 -12.59
CA ARG A 66 -21.39 -16.75 -13.94
C ARG A 66 -20.29 -16.59 -14.99
N PRO A 67 -20.51 -17.04 -16.25
CA PRO A 67 -19.54 -16.83 -17.32
C PRO A 67 -19.15 -15.36 -17.48
N HIS A 68 -17.86 -15.11 -17.75
CA HIS A 68 -17.26 -13.77 -17.91
C HIS A 68 -17.35 -12.83 -16.69
N SER A 69 -17.68 -13.36 -15.51
CA SER A 69 -17.80 -12.61 -14.26
C SER A 69 -16.78 -13.10 -13.22
N PHE A 70 -15.48 -13.02 -13.52
CA PHE A 70 -14.45 -13.30 -12.50
C PHE A 70 -14.26 -12.08 -11.61
N TRP A 71 -14.44 -12.27 -10.30
CA TRP A 71 -14.38 -11.21 -9.29
C TRP A 71 -12.94 -10.94 -8.88
N THR A 72 -12.12 -10.52 -9.84
CA THR A 72 -10.70 -10.20 -9.61
C THR A 72 -10.42 -8.70 -9.75
N GLY A 73 -11.42 -7.88 -10.12
CA GLY A 73 -11.28 -6.42 -10.22
C GLY A 73 -11.16 -5.76 -8.83
N TYR A 74 -11.84 -6.31 -7.82
CA TYR A 74 -11.76 -5.77 -6.46
C TYR A 74 -10.41 -6.01 -5.78
N PHE A 75 -9.56 -6.88 -6.33
CA PHE A 75 -8.18 -7.03 -5.88
C PHE A 75 -7.40 -5.72 -6.03
N THR A 76 -7.79 -4.85 -6.97
CA THR A 76 -7.08 -3.58 -7.25
C THR A 76 -7.97 -2.33 -7.12
N SER A 77 -9.30 -2.46 -7.11
CA SER A 77 -10.21 -1.31 -7.00
C SER A 77 -9.92 -0.45 -5.76
N ARG A 78 -9.95 0.88 -5.94
CA ARG A 78 -9.59 1.88 -4.92
C ARG A 78 -8.21 1.61 -4.25
N PRO A 79 -7.11 1.56 -5.03
CA PRO A 79 -5.80 1.18 -4.50
C PRO A 79 -5.30 2.15 -3.40
N SER A 80 -5.67 3.43 -3.48
CA SER A 80 -5.33 4.42 -2.44
C SER A 80 -5.96 4.09 -1.08
N LEU A 81 -7.21 3.60 -1.05
CA LEU A 81 -7.86 3.19 0.19
C LEU A 81 -7.22 1.90 0.74
N LYS A 82 -6.92 0.93 -0.11
CA LYS A 82 -6.18 -0.29 0.28
C LYS A 82 -4.84 0.03 0.93
N LYS A 83 -4.06 0.92 0.31
CA LYS A 83 -2.80 1.41 0.90
C LYS A 83 -3.04 2.12 2.23
N TYR A 84 -4.07 2.99 2.30
CA TYR A 84 -4.35 3.72 3.52
C TYR A 84 -4.70 2.79 4.70
N VAL A 85 -5.50 1.75 4.46
CA VAL A 85 -5.80 0.71 5.47
C VAL A 85 -4.52 0.01 5.96
N ARG A 86 -3.58 -0.31 5.05
CA ARG A 86 -2.30 -0.94 5.41
C ARG A 86 -1.41 -0.01 6.24
N ASP A 87 -1.27 1.23 5.82
CA ASP A 87 -0.46 2.23 6.51
C ASP A 87 -1.04 2.52 7.92
N THR A 88 -2.36 2.67 8.02
CA THR A 88 -3.06 2.84 9.29
C THR A 88 -2.96 1.61 10.20
N SER A 89 -3.01 0.40 9.64
CA SER A 89 -2.81 -0.85 10.41
C SER A 89 -1.41 -0.91 11.02
N SER A 90 -0.37 -0.54 10.26
CA SER A 90 1.00 -0.43 10.77
C SER A 90 1.11 0.63 11.88
N PHE A 91 0.54 1.82 11.66
CA PHE A 91 0.54 2.89 12.65
C PHE A 91 -0.22 2.53 13.93
N PHE A 92 -1.32 1.79 13.81
CA PHE A 92 -2.08 1.29 14.97
C PHE A 92 -1.24 0.37 15.85
N GLN A 93 -0.36 -0.45 15.27
CA GLN A 93 0.57 -1.27 16.07
C GLN A 93 1.50 -0.39 16.92
N THR A 94 2.08 0.64 16.32
CA THR A 94 2.91 1.63 17.03
C THR A 94 2.13 2.33 18.14
N CYS A 95 0.88 2.72 17.88
CA CYS A 95 0.00 3.33 18.87
C CYS A 95 -0.23 2.42 20.08
N ARG A 96 -0.49 1.13 19.86
CA ARG A 96 -0.64 0.15 20.96
C ARG A 96 0.65 -0.04 21.76
N HIS A 97 1.81 -0.11 21.10
CA HIS A 97 3.08 -0.25 21.80
C HIS A 97 3.35 0.94 22.72
N LEU A 98 3.20 2.15 22.21
CA LEU A 98 3.50 3.37 22.96
C LEU A 98 2.45 3.69 24.03
N ASP A 99 1.20 3.25 23.87
CA ASP A 99 0.21 3.27 24.95
C ASP A 99 0.65 2.42 26.15
N VAL A 100 1.11 1.19 25.87
CA VAL A 100 1.60 0.26 26.90
C VAL A 100 2.90 0.77 27.53
N PHE A 101 3.89 1.16 26.74
CA PHE A 101 5.18 1.64 27.24
C PHE A 101 5.09 3.00 27.94
N GLY A 102 4.17 3.86 27.48
CA GLY A 102 3.82 5.09 28.16
C GLY A 102 2.93 4.85 29.38
N GLU A 103 2.46 3.62 29.63
CA GLU A 103 1.48 3.28 30.66
C GLU A 103 0.34 4.31 30.70
N LEU A 104 -0.26 4.53 29.53
CA LEU A 104 -1.41 5.42 29.39
C LEU A 104 -2.66 4.63 29.77
N TYR A 105 -3.51 5.20 30.64
CA TYR A 105 -4.71 4.51 31.15
C TYR A 105 -6.00 4.88 30.37
N ASN A 106 -5.90 5.79 29.39
CA ASN A 106 -7.04 6.22 28.58
C ASN A 106 -6.92 5.66 27.15
N HIS A 107 -7.64 4.57 26.90
CA HIS A 107 -7.59 3.85 25.63
C HIS A 107 -8.65 4.29 24.61
N ILE A 108 -9.35 5.41 24.84
CA ILE A 108 -10.41 5.88 23.92
C ILE A 108 -9.88 6.07 22.50
N GLN A 109 -8.68 6.64 22.33
CA GLN A 109 -8.12 6.88 21.01
C GLN A 109 -7.70 5.58 20.30
N ILE A 110 -7.21 4.59 21.06
CA ILE A 110 -6.94 3.24 20.54
C ILE A 110 -8.24 2.63 20.02
N PHE A 111 -9.30 2.64 20.82
CA PHE A 111 -10.57 2.03 20.43
C PHE A 111 -11.20 2.74 19.22
N ARG A 112 -11.06 4.06 19.10
CA ARG A 112 -11.49 4.80 17.90
C ARG A 112 -10.77 4.34 16.63
N LEU A 113 -9.45 4.19 16.68
CA LEU A 113 -8.69 3.70 15.52
C LEU A 113 -8.96 2.21 15.24
N TRP A 114 -9.12 1.41 16.30
CA TRP A 114 -9.46 0.00 16.17
C TRP A 114 -10.81 -0.22 15.51
N ASP A 115 -11.83 0.53 15.90
CA ASP A 115 -13.18 0.44 15.32
C ASP A 115 -13.15 0.82 13.83
N ALA A 116 -12.53 1.96 13.49
CA ALA A 116 -12.36 2.40 12.11
C ALA A 116 -11.62 1.37 11.23
N LEU A 117 -10.53 0.78 11.75
CA LEU A 117 -9.79 -0.27 11.04
C LEU A 117 -10.62 -1.55 10.89
N SER A 118 -11.39 -1.93 11.90
CA SER A 118 -12.24 -3.12 11.89
C SER A 118 -13.37 -2.98 10.88
N ILE A 119 -14.03 -1.82 10.84
CA ILE A 119 -15.01 -1.46 9.81
C ILE A 119 -14.36 -1.47 8.43
N ALA A 120 -13.13 -0.95 8.28
CA ALA A 120 -12.43 -0.96 7.01
C ALA A 120 -12.07 -2.38 6.51
N GLN A 121 -12.10 -3.41 7.36
CA GLN A 121 -11.97 -4.81 6.92
C GLN A 121 -13.27 -5.41 6.36
N HIS A 122 -14.39 -4.67 6.40
CA HIS A 122 -15.62 -5.08 5.75
C HIS A 122 -15.36 -5.46 4.28
N HIS A 123 -16.06 -6.48 3.78
CA HIS A 123 -15.87 -7.02 2.43
C HIS A 123 -16.32 -6.04 1.33
N ASP A 124 -16.97 -4.92 1.67
CA ASP A 124 -17.18 -3.77 0.79
C ASP A 124 -16.41 -2.51 1.21
N ALA A 125 -15.36 -2.61 2.03
CA ALA A 125 -14.52 -1.48 2.39
C ALA A 125 -13.14 -1.61 1.76
N VAL A 126 -12.25 -2.42 2.34
CA VAL A 126 -10.91 -2.65 1.77
C VAL A 126 -10.95 -3.24 0.37
N SER A 127 -12.04 -3.92 -0.03
CA SER A 127 -12.26 -4.41 -1.40
C SER A 127 -12.48 -3.29 -2.43
N GLY A 128 -12.98 -2.12 -1.99
CA GLY A 128 -13.25 -0.98 -2.85
C GLY A 128 -14.54 -1.07 -3.67
N THR A 129 -15.49 -1.89 -3.24
CA THR A 129 -16.75 -2.19 -3.94
C THR A 129 -17.94 -1.33 -3.53
N GLU A 130 -17.75 -0.44 -2.57
CA GLU A 130 -18.71 0.55 -2.09
C GLU A 130 -18.90 1.76 -3.02
N LYS A 131 -19.97 2.52 -2.76
CA LYS A 131 -20.21 3.83 -3.39
C LYS A 131 -19.18 4.86 -2.93
N GLN A 132 -18.90 5.85 -3.77
CA GLN A 132 -17.89 6.88 -3.49
C GLN A 132 -18.08 7.61 -2.15
N ALA A 133 -19.32 7.95 -1.79
CA ALA A 133 -19.58 8.63 -0.51
C ALA A 133 -19.21 7.75 0.71
N VAL A 134 -19.38 6.44 0.60
CA VAL A 134 -19.01 5.47 1.65
C VAL A 134 -17.49 5.28 1.70
N ALA A 135 -16.82 5.25 0.55
CA ALA A 135 -15.36 5.23 0.47
C ALA A 135 -14.74 6.45 1.19
N ASN A 136 -15.34 7.63 0.97
CA ASN A 136 -14.93 8.87 1.62
C ASN A 136 -15.16 8.82 3.14
N ASP A 137 -16.27 8.22 3.59
CA ASP A 137 -16.55 8.01 5.01
C ASP A 137 -15.53 7.07 5.67
N TYR A 138 -15.19 5.94 5.03
CA TYR A 138 -14.13 5.06 5.52
C TYR A 138 -12.79 5.79 5.66
N ALA A 139 -12.39 6.56 4.65
CA ALA A 139 -11.17 7.35 4.71
C ALA A 139 -11.22 8.41 5.84
N LEU A 140 -12.36 9.06 6.05
CA LEU A 140 -12.56 10.02 7.14
C LEU A 140 -12.42 9.33 8.51
N GLN A 141 -13.03 8.18 8.71
CA GLN A 141 -12.95 7.44 9.98
C GLN A 141 -11.51 7.01 10.29
N LEU A 142 -10.77 6.49 9.29
CA LEU A 142 -9.35 6.15 9.44
C LEU A 142 -8.52 7.38 9.77
N SER A 143 -8.81 8.53 9.14
CA SER A 143 -8.12 9.79 9.42
C SER A 143 -8.36 10.29 10.84
N VAL A 144 -9.62 10.31 11.29
CA VAL A 144 -9.99 10.72 12.67
C VAL A 144 -9.30 9.81 13.70
N GLY A 145 -9.33 8.50 13.50
CA GLY A 145 -8.66 7.56 14.40
C GLY A 145 -7.13 7.71 14.40
N THR A 146 -6.53 7.94 13.22
CA THR A 146 -5.09 8.17 13.08
C THR A 146 -4.66 9.44 13.84
N HIS A 147 -5.39 10.54 13.70
CA HIS A 147 -5.13 11.77 14.45
C HIS A 147 -5.26 11.55 15.96
N GLY A 148 -6.28 10.79 16.40
CA GLY A 148 -6.43 10.40 17.80
C GLY A 148 -5.19 9.66 18.34
N CYS A 149 -4.66 8.72 17.57
CA CYS A 149 -3.43 8.02 17.93
C CYS A 149 -2.19 8.93 17.93
N GLN A 150 -2.07 9.90 17.03
CA GLN A 150 -0.98 10.89 17.08
C GLN A 150 -0.98 11.69 18.40
N SER A 151 -2.16 12.08 18.91
CA SER A 151 -2.27 12.71 20.22
C SER A 151 -1.84 11.78 21.36
N LEU A 152 -2.20 10.49 21.27
CA LEU A 152 -1.77 9.47 22.23
C LEU A 152 -0.25 9.29 22.22
N LEU A 153 0.36 9.19 21.04
CA LEU A 153 1.83 9.10 20.89
C LEU A 153 2.53 10.28 21.57
N ASN A 154 2.01 11.50 21.40
CA ASN A 154 2.54 12.67 22.09
C ASN A 154 2.45 12.56 23.62
N ALA A 155 1.35 12.04 24.15
CA ALA A 155 1.22 11.77 25.58
C ALA A 155 2.22 10.69 26.07
N ALA A 156 2.42 9.63 25.29
CA ALA A 156 3.39 8.58 25.58
C ALA A 156 4.82 9.14 25.61
N TYR A 157 5.24 9.88 24.57
CA TYR A 157 6.58 10.47 24.53
C TYR A 157 6.84 11.43 25.69
N LYS A 158 5.86 12.25 26.09
CA LYS A 158 5.97 13.13 27.26
C LYS A 158 6.26 12.36 28.56
N LYS A 159 5.71 11.16 28.72
CA LYS A 159 5.92 10.31 29.89
C LYS A 159 7.21 9.47 29.80
N MET A 160 7.54 8.98 28.60
CA MET A 160 8.69 8.09 28.37
C MET A 160 10.03 8.82 28.20
N MET A 161 10.04 10.05 27.71
CA MET A 161 11.26 10.80 27.38
C MET A 161 11.55 12.04 28.25
N PRO A 162 11.15 12.14 29.54
CA PRO A 162 11.55 13.28 30.36
C PRO A 162 13.03 13.17 30.69
N LYS A 163 13.82 14.18 30.32
CA LYS A 163 15.08 14.48 30.99
C LYS A 163 14.98 15.85 31.63
N THR A 164 15.17 15.89 32.95
CA THR A 164 15.53 17.08 33.74
C THR A 164 14.71 18.34 33.45
N GLN A 165 13.62 18.52 34.23
CA GLN A 165 12.82 19.76 34.38
C GLN A 165 12.19 20.39 33.12
N THR A 166 12.42 19.84 31.93
CA THR A 166 11.88 20.37 30.67
C THR A 166 10.82 19.45 30.07
N VAL A 167 9.76 20.06 29.56
CA VAL A 167 8.67 19.36 28.89
C VAL A 167 9.15 18.95 27.49
N PHE A 168 9.01 17.67 27.16
CA PHE A 168 9.31 17.18 25.81
C PHE A 168 8.38 17.85 24.77
N PRO A 169 8.90 18.35 23.64
CA PRO A 169 8.10 19.06 22.67
C PRO A 169 7.07 18.14 22.01
N ASP A 170 5.92 18.71 21.65
CA ASP A 170 4.93 18.01 20.85
C ASP A 170 5.52 17.64 19.49
N GLN A 171 5.30 16.39 19.09
CA GLN A 171 5.71 15.85 17.81
C GLN A 171 4.72 16.26 16.73
N HIS A 172 5.28 16.71 15.60
CA HIS A 172 4.54 16.95 14.36
C HIS A 172 4.72 15.75 13.43
N PHE A 173 3.62 15.12 13.04
CA PHE A 173 3.62 13.98 12.15
C PHE A 173 3.48 14.41 10.70
N CYS A 174 4.13 13.69 9.78
CA CYS A 174 4.08 13.97 8.35
C CYS A 174 3.44 12.81 7.59
N PRO A 175 2.10 12.77 7.50
CA PRO A 175 1.38 11.70 6.83
C PRO A 175 1.47 11.76 5.29
N LEU A 176 2.05 12.83 4.72
CA LEU A 176 2.08 13.12 3.28
C LEU A 176 3.47 12.98 2.66
N LEU A 177 4.34 12.13 3.23
CA LEU A 177 5.69 11.87 2.70
C LEU A 177 5.66 11.27 1.29
N ASN A 178 4.60 10.53 0.93
CA ASN A 178 4.43 9.93 -0.40
C ASN A 178 4.25 10.96 -1.53
N ILE A 179 3.90 12.21 -1.20
CA ILE A 179 3.82 13.32 -2.16
C ILE A 179 4.87 14.39 -1.86
N SER A 180 5.92 14.01 -1.13
CA SER A 180 7.02 14.86 -0.67
C SER A 180 6.51 16.17 -0.04
N SER A 181 5.58 16.04 0.92
CA SER A 181 5.00 17.14 1.69
C SER A 181 5.06 16.87 3.20
N CYS A 182 5.61 17.83 3.95
CA CYS A 182 5.71 17.78 5.40
C CYS A 182 5.97 19.19 5.93
N TYR A 183 4.96 19.78 6.56
CA TYR A 183 5.02 21.16 7.07
C TYR A 183 6.26 21.40 7.95
N ALA A 184 6.58 20.46 8.84
CA ALA A 184 7.67 20.60 9.79
C ALA A 184 9.05 20.70 9.08
N THR A 185 9.36 19.79 8.17
CA THR A 185 10.70 19.68 7.57
C THR A 185 10.95 20.70 6.46
N GLU A 186 9.89 21.27 5.88
CA GLU A 186 10.01 22.28 4.83
C GLU A 186 10.00 23.73 5.34
N ASN A 187 9.54 23.99 6.58
CA ASN A 187 9.47 25.35 7.14
C ASN A 187 10.54 25.63 8.21
N MET A 188 11.21 24.61 8.74
CA MET A 188 12.21 24.77 9.80
C MET A 188 13.64 24.68 9.25
N LYS A 189 14.50 25.62 9.67
CA LYS A 189 15.94 25.59 9.34
C LYS A 189 16.71 24.53 10.13
N GLU A 190 16.21 24.26 11.33
CA GLU A 190 16.76 23.29 12.29
C GLU A 190 15.59 22.54 12.91
N PHE A 191 15.65 21.22 12.94
CA PHE A 191 14.61 20.38 13.52
C PHE A 191 15.18 19.06 14.01
N THR A 192 14.41 18.39 14.87
CA THR A 192 14.71 17.04 15.34
C THR A 192 13.75 16.04 14.72
N LEU A 193 14.28 14.86 14.37
CA LEU A 193 13.48 13.75 13.88
C LEU A 193 13.58 12.62 14.90
N THR A 194 12.46 12.32 15.57
CA THR A 194 12.35 11.13 16.43
C THR A 194 11.68 10.01 15.63
N MET A 195 12.36 8.88 15.52
CA MET A 195 11.87 7.68 14.84
C MET A 195 11.71 6.55 15.85
N TYR A 196 10.64 5.76 15.69
CA TYR A 196 10.37 4.59 16.50
C TYR A 196 10.33 3.34 15.63
N ASN A 197 10.99 2.28 16.09
CA ASN A 197 10.99 0.98 15.44
C ASN A 197 9.97 0.05 16.15
N PRO A 198 8.84 -0.29 15.52
CA PRO A 198 7.85 -1.20 16.11
C PRO A 198 8.24 -2.68 16.00
N LEU A 199 9.32 -3.03 15.32
CA LEU A 199 9.74 -4.42 15.15
C LEU A 199 10.57 -4.90 16.35
N ALA A 200 10.48 -6.20 16.63
CA ALA A 200 11.29 -6.87 17.66
C ALA A 200 12.73 -7.19 17.20
N GLN A 201 13.21 -6.52 16.16
CA GLN A 201 14.55 -6.65 15.62
C GLN A 201 15.12 -5.27 15.30
N ASP A 202 16.45 -5.16 15.30
CA ASP A 202 17.14 -3.94 14.87
C ASP A 202 16.84 -3.67 13.39
N VAL A 203 16.57 -2.41 13.06
CA VAL A 203 16.29 -1.97 11.69
C VAL A 203 17.35 -0.97 11.28
N ALA A 204 17.99 -1.24 10.13
CA ALA A 204 18.84 -0.29 9.44
C ALA A 204 18.29 -0.06 8.03
N ASP A 205 17.84 1.15 7.75
CA ASP A 205 17.23 1.51 6.48
C ASP A 205 17.41 3.02 6.18
N TYR A 206 16.82 3.51 5.11
CA TYR A 206 16.89 4.90 4.68
C TYR A 206 15.57 5.63 4.93
N ILE A 207 15.68 6.89 5.32
CA ILE A 207 14.54 7.81 5.41
C ILE A 207 14.69 8.90 4.34
N ARG A 208 13.55 9.35 3.81
CA ARG A 208 13.45 10.49 2.87
C ARG A 208 12.56 11.55 3.50
N LEU A 209 13.04 12.78 3.59
CA LEU A 209 12.30 13.91 4.15
C LEU A 209 12.19 15.02 3.11
N PRO A 210 10.98 15.55 2.83
CA PRO A 210 10.85 16.69 1.94
C PRO A 210 11.36 17.95 2.64
N VAL A 211 12.23 18.69 1.97
CA VAL A 211 12.93 19.85 2.54
C VAL A 211 13.00 20.99 1.52
N TYR A 212 13.17 22.22 2.02
CA TYR A 212 13.17 23.42 1.16
C TYR A 212 14.55 23.76 0.60
N SER A 213 15.64 23.42 1.32
CA SER A 213 17.02 23.73 0.92
C SER A 213 17.69 22.55 0.21
N ASP A 214 18.74 22.84 -0.56
CA ASP A 214 19.58 21.87 -1.27
C ASP A 214 20.75 21.34 -0.42
N SER A 215 20.88 21.78 0.83
CA SER A 215 22.08 21.57 1.65
C SER A 215 21.76 21.47 3.15
N TYR A 216 21.99 20.28 3.73
CA TYR A 216 21.74 19.97 5.14
C TYR A 216 22.89 19.17 5.76
N ILE A 217 23.12 19.37 7.06
CA ILE A 217 23.94 18.48 7.89
C ILE A 217 22.99 17.69 8.79
N VAL A 218 23.22 16.39 8.87
CA VAL A 218 22.46 15.47 9.73
C VAL A 218 23.40 14.91 10.78
N TYR A 219 22.99 14.97 12.05
CA TYR A 219 23.66 14.33 13.16
C TYR A 219 22.84 13.15 13.66
N GLY A 220 23.52 12.03 13.91
CA GLY A 220 22.91 10.87 14.54
C GLY A 220 22.64 11.07 16.04
N PRO A 221 22.06 10.06 16.71
CA PRO A 221 21.76 10.10 18.15
C PRO A 221 22.98 10.35 19.05
N ASN A 222 24.18 10.02 18.56
CA ASN A 222 25.46 10.25 19.24
C ASN A 222 26.08 11.63 18.94
N LEU A 223 25.32 12.53 18.31
CA LEU A 223 25.74 13.87 17.88
C LEU A 223 26.91 13.89 16.88
N LYS A 224 27.20 12.75 16.22
CA LYS A 224 28.18 12.70 15.14
C LYS A 224 27.50 12.94 13.79
N PRO A 225 28.14 13.65 12.86
CA PRO A 225 27.61 13.83 11.52
C PRO A 225 27.47 12.47 10.81
N ILE A 226 26.35 12.28 10.12
CA ILE A 226 26.11 11.10 9.28
C ILE A 226 26.05 11.50 7.80
N SER A 227 26.44 10.58 6.93
CA SER A 227 26.37 10.81 5.48
C SER A 227 24.92 11.00 5.06
N SER A 228 24.68 12.08 4.33
CA SER A 228 23.37 12.43 3.77
C SER A 228 23.49 12.77 2.28
N GLN A 229 22.36 12.69 1.60
CA GLN A 229 22.21 13.00 0.20
C GLN A 229 20.97 13.86 0.01
N VAL A 230 21.05 14.86 -0.85
CA VAL A 230 19.92 15.69 -1.25
C VAL A 230 19.66 15.51 -2.73
N ILE A 231 18.40 15.26 -3.09
CA ILE A 231 17.92 15.15 -4.48
C ILE A 231 16.78 16.15 -4.72
N SER A 232 16.62 16.63 -5.95
CA SER A 232 15.44 17.42 -6.32
C SER A 232 14.20 16.53 -6.40
N ILE A 233 13.07 17.00 -5.87
CA ILE A 233 11.77 16.35 -6.09
C ILE A 233 11.46 16.39 -7.59
N ASP A 234 11.03 15.26 -8.14
CA ASP A 234 10.75 15.11 -9.56
C ASP A 234 9.51 15.93 -9.98
N THR A 235 9.39 16.17 -11.29
CA THR A 235 8.32 17.02 -11.82
C THR A 235 6.94 16.39 -11.71
N ALA A 236 6.82 15.05 -11.71
CA ALA A 236 5.54 14.39 -11.57
C ALA A 236 5.01 14.54 -10.14
N THR A 237 5.86 14.32 -9.12
CA THR A 237 5.50 14.54 -7.72
C THR A 237 5.12 16.00 -7.45
N LYS A 238 5.87 16.97 -8.01
CA LYS A 238 5.52 18.40 -7.89
C LYS A 238 4.17 18.78 -8.50
N ARG A 239 3.64 17.99 -9.44
CA ARG A 239 2.35 18.24 -10.11
C ARG A 239 1.17 17.59 -9.41
N ILE A 240 1.38 16.76 -8.38
CA ILE A 240 0.31 16.13 -7.63
C ILE A 240 -0.55 17.24 -6.98
N PRO A 241 -1.84 17.38 -7.34
CA PRO A 241 -2.66 18.48 -6.84
C PRO A 241 -2.77 18.52 -5.31
N GLU A 242 -2.85 17.35 -4.67
CA GLU A 242 -2.95 17.17 -3.23
C GLU A 242 -1.68 17.64 -2.47
N ARG A 243 -0.59 17.91 -3.19
CA ARG A 243 0.62 18.52 -2.62
C ARG A 243 0.38 19.97 -2.17
N GLY A 244 -0.62 20.63 -2.75
CA GLY A 244 -1.09 21.94 -2.32
C GLY A 244 0.01 22.99 -2.23
N GLU A 245 0.12 23.64 -1.07
CA GLU A 245 1.04 24.74 -0.81
C GLU A 245 2.44 24.30 -0.33
N SER A 246 2.78 23.01 -0.41
CA SER A 246 4.09 22.52 0.04
C SER A 246 5.23 23.20 -0.73
N ILE A 247 6.15 23.81 0.04
CA ILE A 247 7.30 24.55 -0.49
C ILE A 247 8.57 23.69 -0.63
N ALA A 248 8.53 22.42 -0.21
CA ALA A 248 9.67 21.53 -0.40
C ALA A 248 10.06 21.45 -1.89
N ASN A 249 11.36 21.46 -2.16
CA ASN A 249 11.90 21.34 -3.52
C ASN A 249 12.84 20.15 -3.67
N TYR A 250 13.24 19.58 -2.53
CA TYR A 250 14.24 18.54 -2.43
C TYR A 250 13.80 17.47 -1.43
N GLU A 251 14.43 16.31 -1.50
CA GLU A 251 14.34 15.27 -0.50
C GLU A 251 15.71 15.06 0.12
N LEU A 252 15.77 15.14 1.46
CA LEU A 252 16.92 14.79 2.28
C LEU A 252 16.87 13.30 2.60
N ILE A 253 17.94 12.60 2.28
CA ILE A 253 18.06 11.15 2.40
C ILE A 253 19.26 10.82 3.29
N PHE A 254 19.07 9.96 4.28
CA PHE A 254 20.16 9.42 5.09
C PHE A 254 19.78 8.05 5.65
N GLN A 255 20.79 7.28 6.02
CA GLN A 255 20.59 5.97 6.66
C GLN A 255 20.35 6.16 8.15
N PHE A 256 19.39 5.43 8.70
CA PHE A 256 19.15 5.31 10.13
C PHE A 256 19.43 3.88 10.59
N GLN A 257 19.71 3.74 11.89
CA GLN A 257 19.73 2.45 12.58
C GLN A 257 19.03 2.62 13.92
N ILE A 258 18.03 1.78 14.19
CA ILE A 258 17.20 1.85 15.41
C ILE A 258 17.05 0.43 15.96
N SER A 259 17.32 0.28 17.26
CA SER A 259 17.19 -1.01 17.93
C SER A 259 15.74 -1.50 17.99
N SER A 260 15.57 -2.80 18.20
CA SER A 260 14.25 -3.43 18.39
C SER A 260 13.40 -2.69 19.41
N LEU A 261 12.13 -2.40 19.09
CA LEU A 261 11.17 -1.71 19.95
C LEU A 261 11.70 -0.38 20.54
N GLY A 262 12.69 0.23 19.89
CA GLY A 262 13.41 1.41 20.36
C GLY A 262 13.09 2.67 19.60
N PHE A 263 13.64 3.79 20.09
CA PHE A 263 13.59 5.08 19.40
C PHE A 263 15.00 5.64 19.20
N ALA A 264 15.13 6.49 18.18
CA ALA A 264 16.34 7.27 17.93
C ALA A 264 15.96 8.69 17.51
N THR A 265 16.73 9.66 17.98
CA THR A 265 16.55 11.08 17.61
C THR A 265 17.73 11.54 16.78
N PHE A 266 17.43 12.11 15.61
CA PHE A 266 18.37 12.72 14.70
C PHE A 266 18.20 14.24 14.73
N PHE A 267 19.30 14.96 14.49
CA PHE A 267 19.32 16.43 14.52
C PHE A 267 19.69 16.94 13.13
N ILE A 268 18.83 17.76 12.55
CA ILE A 268 18.95 18.20 11.16
C ILE A 268 19.03 19.72 11.16
N GLN A 269 20.00 20.26 10.42
CA GLN A 269 20.16 21.71 10.24
C GLN A 269 20.56 22.05 8.81
N THR A 270 20.05 23.16 8.29
CA THR A 270 20.52 23.70 7.00
C THR A 270 22.00 24.05 7.08
N ASN A 271 22.73 23.73 6.01
CA ASN A 271 24.15 24.05 5.92
C ASN A 271 24.36 25.34 5.12
N LYS A 272 24.77 26.40 5.82
CA LYS A 272 25.06 27.74 5.26
C LYS A 272 26.22 27.72 4.27
N ASN A 273 27.21 26.86 4.50
CA ASN A 273 28.34 26.67 3.60
C ASN A 273 27.96 25.56 2.63
N LYS A 274 27.19 25.90 1.59
CA LYS A 274 26.68 24.97 0.56
C LYS A 274 27.71 23.89 0.22
N ASN A 275 27.52 22.68 0.74
CA ASN A 275 28.45 21.58 0.49
C ASN A 275 28.01 20.86 -0.78
N LYS A 276 28.80 20.96 -1.86
CA LYS A 276 28.52 20.24 -3.11
C LYS A 276 28.57 18.72 -2.95
N GLU A 277 29.21 18.21 -1.90
CA GLU A 277 29.38 16.77 -1.66
C GLU A 277 28.07 16.05 -1.32
N THR A 278 27.05 16.75 -0.80
CA THR A 278 25.75 16.15 -0.47
C THR A 278 24.78 16.14 -1.66
N THR A 279 25.08 16.89 -2.72
CA THR A 279 24.20 17.01 -3.90
C THR A 279 24.46 15.85 -4.87
N SER A 280 23.38 15.22 -5.33
CA SER A 280 23.48 14.11 -6.28
C SER A 280 23.82 14.59 -7.69
N LYS A 281 24.61 13.80 -8.43
CA LYS A 281 24.86 14.03 -9.86
C LYS A 281 23.66 13.55 -10.66
N VAL A 282 23.01 14.47 -11.38
CA VAL A 282 21.90 14.18 -12.29
C VAL A 282 22.41 14.18 -13.73
N THR A 283 22.09 13.14 -14.49
CA THR A 283 22.50 13.00 -15.89
C THR A 283 21.30 12.53 -16.72
N PRO A 284 20.83 13.33 -17.69
CA PRO A 284 19.84 12.87 -18.66
C PRO A 284 20.43 11.74 -19.51
N ILE A 285 19.72 10.62 -19.58
CA ILE A 285 20.11 9.52 -20.44
C ILE A 285 19.56 9.77 -21.85
N GLN A 286 20.45 9.71 -22.83
CA GLN A 286 20.12 9.72 -24.26
C GLN A 286 20.23 8.28 -24.79
N GLN A 287 19.67 8.02 -25.98
CA GLN A 287 19.94 6.77 -26.68
C GLN A 287 21.47 6.60 -26.87
N GLY A 288 21.98 5.42 -26.51
CA GLY A 288 23.42 5.20 -26.43
C GLY A 288 23.77 3.79 -25.97
N GLU A 289 24.61 3.68 -24.95
CA GLU A 289 24.99 2.39 -24.36
C GLU A 289 24.08 2.01 -23.18
N ASP A 290 24.05 0.72 -22.87
CA ASP A 290 23.41 0.23 -21.65
C ASP A 290 24.05 0.90 -20.43
N PHE A 291 23.25 1.13 -19.39
CA PHE A 291 23.73 1.68 -18.13
C PHE A 291 23.22 0.87 -16.95
N GLU A 292 23.86 1.02 -15.79
CA GLU A 292 23.61 0.17 -14.63
C GLU A 292 23.58 0.97 -13.32
N LEU A 293 22.67 0.56 -12.42
CA LEU A 293 22.74 0.86 -10.99
C LEU A 293 23.37 -0.33 -10.26
N ASN A 294 24.32 -0.05 -9.38
CA ASN A 294 25.02 -1.08 -8.60
C ASN A 294 25.38 -0.53 -7.21
N ASN A 295 25.05 -1.26 -6.15
CA ASN A 295 25.35 -0.89 -4.76
C ASN A 295 26.30 -1.86 -4.03
N GLY A 296 26.92 -2.79 -4.76
CA GLY A 296 27.80 -3.83 -4.25
C GLY A 296 27.10 -5.13 -3.83
N LEU A 297 25.77 -5.15 -3.67
CA LEU A 297 24.99 -6.34 -3.31
C LEU A 297 24.14 -6.84 -4.47
N VAL A 298 23.44 -5.93 -5.12
CA VAL A 298 22.62 -6.21 -6.30
C VAL A 298 22.91 -5.17 -7.38
N SER A 299 22.59 -5.53 -8.62
CA SER A 299 22.63 -4.61 -9.73
C SER A 299 21.41 -4.73 -10.63
N ILE A 300 21.08 -3.61 -11.27
CA ILE A 300 20.03 -3.55 -12.28
C ILE A 300 20.52 -2.73 -13.47
N SER A 301 20.51 -3.36 -14.64
CA SER A 301 20.91 -2.72 -15.89
C SER A 301 19.70 -2.30 -16.72
N PHE A 302 19.93 -1.32 -17.57
CA PHE A 302 18.93 -0.69 -18.42
C PHE A 302 19.37 -0.75 -19.87
N ASP A 303 18.42 -1.01 -20.75
CA ASP A 303 18.63 -1.16 -22.18
C ASP A 303 18.88 0.18 -22.87
N ALA A 304 19.95 0.27 -23.65
CA ALA A 304 20.35 1.41 -24.46
C ALA A 304 19.23 2.02 -25.31
N ALA A 305 18.47 1.19 -26.01
CA ALA A 305 17.50 1.63 -27.00
C ALA A 305 16.24 2.17 -26.31
N THR A 306 15.79 1.48 -25.27
CA THR A 306 14.50 1.74 -24.63
C THR A 306 14.59 2.50 -23.30
N ALA A 307 15.77 2.55 -22.69
CA ALA A 307 16.02 2.97 -21.31
C ALA A 307 15.20 2.21 -20.25
N ARG A 308 14.69 1.01 -20.56
CA ARG A 308 13.92 0.16 -19.63
C ARG A 308 14.82 -0.85 -18.92
N MET A 309 14.35 -1.43 -17.81
CA MET A 309 15.06 -2.51 -17.12
C MET A 309 15.36 -3.64 -18.11
N LYS A 310 16.57 -4.20 -18.01
CA LYS A 310 17.08 -5.25 -18.90
C LYS A 310 17.52 -6.49 -18.15
N LYS A 311 18.26 -6.32 -17.06
CA LYS A 311 18.88 -7.43 -16.32
C LYS A 311 18.93 -7.09 -14.84
N PHE A 312 18.62 -8.07 -14.00
CA PHE A 312 18.80 -7.99 -12.54
C PHE A 312 19.84 -9.01 -12.10
N GLY A 313 20.70 -8.62 -11.15
CA GLY A 313 21.79 -9.43 -10.66
C GLY A 313 21.92 -9.38 -9.15
N ASN A 314 22.09 -10.55 -8.52
CA ASN A 314 22.64 -10.65 -7.17
C ASN A 314 24.15 -10.84 -7.28
N LEU A 315 24.91 -9.82 -6.88
CA LEU A 315 26.35 -9.76 -7.07
C LEU A 315 27.10 -10.69 -6.11
N GLN A 316 26.53 -10.99 -4.95
CA GLN A 316 27.15 -11.88 -3.96
C GLN A 316 27.10 -13.35 -4.40
N SER A 317 25.99 -13.78 -4.99
CA SER A 317 25.79 -15.14 -5.48
C SER A 317 26.15 -15.32 -6.95
N ASN A 318 26.47 -14.23 -7.66
CA ASN A 318 26.74 -14.22 -9.10
C ASN A 318 25.57 -14.78 -9.94
N ILE A 319 24.33 -14.57 -9.46
CA ILE A 319 23.10 -15.02 -10.13
C ILE A 319 22.50 -13.82 -10.87
N PHE A 320 22.14 -14.03 -12.13
CA PHE A 320 21.51 -13.01 -12.97
C PHE A 320 20.32 -13.57 -13.73
N THR A 321 19.36 -12.71 -14.02
CA THR A 321 18.19 -13.01 -14.86
C THR A 321 17.91 -11.82 -15.77
N THR A 322 17.43 -12.12 -16.97
CA THR A 322 16.80 -11.10 -17.81
C THR A 322 15.58 -10.57 -17.06
N LEU A 323 15.43 -9.25 -16.99
CA LEU A 323 14.28 -8.63 -16.34
C LEU A 323 13.85 -7.41 -17.15
N LYS A 324 12.83 -7.60 -17.98
CA LYS A 324 12.20 -6.53 -18.74
C LYS A 324 10.99 -6.03 -17.98
N GLN A 325 10.93 -4.73 -17.73
CA GLN A 325 9.79 -4.10 -17.04
C GLN A 325 9.12 -3.08 -17.97
N ASN A 326 7.79 -3.12 -18.04
CA ASN A 326 7.03 -2.12 -18.77
C ASN A 326 5.60 -1.95 -18.22
N TYR A 327 4.95 -0.85 -18.61
CA TYR A 327 3.56 -0.54 -18.24
C TYR A 327 2.60 -0.75 -19.40
N PHE A 328 1.45 -1.34 -19.07
CA PHE A 328 0.38 -1.62 -20.01
C PHE A 328 -0.97 -1.28 -19.39
N TYR A 329 -2.03 -1.30 -20.20
CA TYR A 329 -3.39 -1.28 -19.70
C TYR A 329 -4.28 -2.24 -20.47
N TYR A 330 -5.26 -2.81 -19.77
CA TYR A 330 -6.41 -3.44 -20.40
C TYR A 330 -7.52 -2.43 -20.58
N ILE A 331 -8.28 -2.57 -21.66
CA ILE A 331 -9.55 -1.85 -21.85
C ILE A 331 -10.64 -2.69 -21.20
N GLY A 332 -11.39 -2.10 -20.28
CA GLY A 332 -12.51 -2.78 -19.63
C GLY A 332 -13.67 -3.01 -20.61
N HIS A 333 -14.23 -4.21 -20.62
CA HIS A 333 -15.36 -4.57 -21.47
C HIS A 333 -16.56 -3.70 -21.13
N ALA A 334 -17.10 -3.01 -22.14
CA ALA A 334 -18.31 -2.21 -22.01
C ALA A 334 -19.53 -3.14 -21.97
N GLY A 335 -20.46 -2.90 -21.05
CA GLY A 335 -21.63 -3.75 -20.90
C GLY A 335 -22.68 -3.12 -20.00
N ASN A 336 -23.86 -3.72 -19.96
CA ASN A 336 -24.98 -3.27 -19.12
C ASN A 336 -25.40 -4.33 -18.08
N ASN A 337 -24.65 -5.44 -17.97
CA ASN A 337 -24.88 -6.53 -17.02
C ASN A 337 -26.24 -7.26 -17.15
N SER A 338 -26.96 -7.07 -18.27
CA SER A 338 -28.27 -7.70 -18.50
C SER A 338 -28.21 -9.22 -18.66
N ASN A 339 -27.08 -9.74 -19.14
CA ASN A 339 -26.78 -11.16 -19.28
C ASN A 339 -25.25 -11.38 -19.22
N PRO A 340 -24.77 -12.65 -19.19
CA PRO A 340 -23.33 -12.94 -19.11
C PRO A 340 -22.50 -12.34 -20.24
N ASP A 341 -23.00 -12.34 -21.48
CA ASP A 341 -22.28 -11.77 -22.63
C ASP A 341 -22.15 -10.24 -22.53
N MET A 342 -23.09 -9.59 -21.86
CA MET A 342 -23.14 -8.14 -21.60
C MET A 342 -22.52 -7.75 -20.24
N GLN A 343 -21.78 -8.63 -19.57
CA GLN A 343 -21.06 -8.33 -18.33
C GLN A 343 -20.03 -7.20 -18.53
N ALA A 344 -20.12 -6.10 -17.80
CA ALA A 344 -19.13 -5.04 -17.82
C ALA A 344 -17.98 -5.30 -16.85
N SER A 345 -16.79 -4.80 -17.15
CA SER A 345 -15.75 -4.61 -16.12
C SER A 345 -16.20 -3.55 -15.11
N ASN A 346 -15.95 -3.75 -13.82
CA ASN A 346 -16.37 -2.84 -12.74
C ASN A 346 -15.55 -3.07 -11.46
N ASN A 347 -15.98 -2.47 -10.32
CA ASN A 347 -15.26 -2.59 -9.05
C ASN A 347 -15.08 -4.03 -8.54
N TYR A 348 -15.96 -4.96 -8.94
CA TYR A 348 -15.89 -6.37 -8.57
C TYR A 348 -15.16 -7.19 -9.65
N ILE A 349 -15.62 -7.04 -10.89
CA ILE A 349 -15.28 -7.93 -11.99
C ILE A 349 -14.24 -7.29 -12.89
N PHE A 350 -13.15 -8.03 -13.15
CA PHE A 350 -12.21 -7.69 -14.21
C PHE A 350 -12.59 -8.46 -15.47
N ARG A 351 -13.06 -7.75 -16.49
CA ARG A 351 -13.35 -8.32 -17.81
C ARG A 351 -12.69 -7.45 -18.87
N PRO A 352 -11.47 -7.78 -19.34
CA PRO A 352 -10.84 -7.02 -20.42
C PRO A 352 -11.55 -7.32 -21.76
N VAL A 353 -11.48 -6.37 -22.70
CA VAL A 353 -11.95 -6.55 -24.08
C VAL A 353 -11.08 -7.56 -24.84
N ASN A 354 -9.77 -7.52 -24.59
CA ASN A 354 -8.77 -8.35 -25.24
C ASN A 354 -7.87 -9.01 -24.21
N ASP A 355 -7.38 -10.21 -24.50
CA ASP A 355 -6.44 -10.94 -23.64
C ASP A 355 -5.02 -10.34 -23.67
N VAL A 356 -4.73 -9.47 -24.65
CA VAL A 356 -3.44 -8.78 -24.79
C VAL A 356 -3.61 -7.31 -24.39
N PRO A 357 -2.84 -6.82 -23.40
CA PRO A 357 -2.93 -5.43 -22.96
C PRO A 357 -2.13 -4.50 -23.87
N THR A 358 -2.54 -3.23 -23.93
CA THR A 358 -1.91 -2.19 -24.75
C THR A 358 -0.74 -1.54 -24.02
N SER A 359 0.40 -1.37 -24.70
CA SER A 359 1.58 -0.69 -24.14
C SER A 359 1.36 0.81 -24.00
N ILE A 360 1.65 1.37 -22.82
CA ILE A 360 1.47 2.81 -22.55
C ILE A 360 2.46 3.68 -23.34
N SER A 361 3.67 3.19 -23.55
CA SER A 361 4.76 3.93 -24.20
C SER A 361 5.11 3.38 -25.60
N GLY A 362 4.36 2.42 -26.13
CA GLY A 362 4.54 1.90 -27.49
C GLY A 362 5.92 1.32 -27.81
N GLY A 363 6.74 1.00 -26.80
CA GLY A 363 8.11 0.50 -27.00
C GLY A 363 9.15 1.58 -27.29
N THR A 364 8.78 2.86 -27.32
CA THR A 364 9.71 3.98 -27.58
C THR A 364 10.72 4.15 -26.42
N HIS A 365 11.78 4.91 -26.69
CA HIS A 365 12.74 5.29 -25.66
C HIS A 365 12.06 6.11 -24.56
N VAL A 366 12.20 5.66 -23.31
CA VAL A 366 11.57 6.29 -22.15
C VAL A 366 12.45 7.44 -21.68
N LYS A 367 11.89 8.64 -21.52
CA LYS A 367 12.63 9.80 -21.01
C LYS A 367 13.16 9.48 -19.61
N THR A 368 14.47 9.51 -19.46
CA THR A 368 15.15 8.98 -18.28
C THR A 368 16.17 9.96 -17.69
N LEU A 369 16.17 10.10 -16.37
CA LEU A 369 17.21 10.78 -15.59
C LEU A 369 17.91 9.77 -14.70
N LEU A 370 19.24 9.72 -14.79
CA LEU A 370 20.10 8.96 -13.89
C LEU A 370 20.59 9.87 -12.77
N ILE A 371 20.39 9.45 -11.52
CA ILE A 371 20.81 10.17 -10.33
C ILE A 371 21.80 9.28 -9.57
N LYS A 372 23.02 9.77 -9.37
CA LYS A 372 24.04 9.09 -8.57
C LYS A 372 24.42 9.91 -7.35
N GLY A 373 24.31 9.32 -6.16
CA GLY A 373 24.78 9.89 -4.91
C GLY A 373 25.27 8.81 -3.94
N ASN A 374 25.69 9.24 -2.76
CA ASN A 374 26.40 8.41 -1.79
C ASN A 374 25.48 7.47 -0.99
N CYS A 375 24.20 7.82 -0.83
CA CYS A 375 23.20 7.04 -0.10
C CYS A 375 22.37 6.16 -1.05
N VAL A 376 21.99 6.71 -2.20
CA VAL A 376 21.09 6.07 -3.17
C VAL A 376 21.47 6.45 -4.60
N GLN A 377 21.32 5.49 -5.51
CA GLN A 377 21.30 5.75 -6.95
C GLN A 377 19.89 5.52 -7.47
N GLU A 378 19.41 6.40 -8.35
CA GLU A 378 18.04 6.35 -8.86
C GLU A 378 17.99 6.50 -10.38
N VAL A 379 16.98 5.88 -10.99
CA VAL A 379 16.60 6.09 -12.39
C VAL A 379 15.16 6.54 -12.40
N HIS A 380 14.91 7.79 -12.81
CA HIS A 380 13.58 8.36 -12.94
C HIS A 380 13.13 8.26 -14.40
N GLN A 381 11.98 7.65 -14.64
CA GLN A 381 11.47 7.31 -15.96
C GLN A 381 10.07 7.88 -16.17
N VAL A 382 9.84 8.47 -17.34
CA VAL A 382 8.53 9.00 -17.75
C VAL A 382 8.01 8.20 -18.94
N PHE A 383 7.08 7.27 -18.70
CA PHE A 383 6.49 6.41 -19.72
C PHE A 383 5.36 7.13 -20.48
N SER A 384 4.62 7.98 -19.79
CA SER A 384 3.63 8.89 -20.36
C SER A 384 3.44 10.09 -19.43
N PRO A 385 2.69 11.14 -19.83
CA PRO A 385 2.39 12.27 -18.93
C PRO A 385 1.67 11.90 -17.62
N TRP A 386 1.12 10.70 -17.52
CA TRP A 386 0.33 10.20 -16.40
C TRP A 386 0.87 8.87 -15.82
N VAL A 387 2.04 8.40 -16.28
CA VAL A 387 2.74 7.21 -15.75
C VAL A 387 4.23 7.48 -15.64
N THR A 388 4.73 7.56 -14.41
CA THR A 388 6.15 7.69 -14.09
C THR A 388 6.61 6.61 -13.12
N GLN A 389 7.92 6.36 -13.10
CA GLN A 389 8.54 5.37 -12.22
C GLN A 389 9.88 5.90 -11.71
N SER A 390 10.21 5.57 -10.47
CA SER A 390 11.53 5.74 -9.86
C SER A 390 12.08 4.36 -9.48
N VAL A 391 13.20 3.98 -10.06
CA VAL A 391 13.95 2.77 -9.70
C VAL A 391 15.08 3.17 -8.78
N ARG A 392 15.09 2.69 -7.55
CA ARG A 392 16.01 3.14 -6.51
C ARG A 392 16.84 1.99 -5.99
N LEU A 393 18.13 2.24 -5.86
CA LEU A 393 19.09 1.31 -5.30
C LEU A 393 19.86 1.97 -4.17
N TYR A 394 19.42 1.70 -2.95
CA TYR A 394 20.03 2.18 -1.72
C TYR A 394 21.31 1.44 -1.41
N LYS A 395 22.32 2.14 -0.87
CA LYS A 395 23.60 1.52 -0.50
C LYS A 395 23.38 0.46 0.59
N GLY A 396 23.97 -0.72 0.40
CA GLY A 396 23.88 -1.81 1.38
C GLY A 396 22.53 -2.52 1.49
N GLN A 397 21.54 -2.19 0.65
CA GLN A 397 20.28 -2.93 0.58
C GLN A 397 20.34 -4.03 -0.49
N ASN A 398 19.71 -5.18 -0.22
CA ASN A 398 19.74 -6.35 -1.12
C ASN A 398 18.52 -6.43 -2.06
N TYR A 399 17.79 -5.33 -2.21
CA TYR A 399 16.61 -5.21 -3.06
C TYR A 399 16.69 -3.92 -3.91
N VAL A 400 15.89 -3.91 -4.98
CA VAL A 400 15.62 -2.71 -5.79
C VAL A 400 14.23 -2.24 -5.44
N GLU A 401 14.09 -0.96 -5.09
CA GLU A 401 12.77 -0.35 -4.87
C GLU A 401 12.28 0.24 -6.20
N VAL A 402 11.03 -0.07 -6.54
CA VAL A 402 10.36 0.43 -7.75
C VAL A 402 9.10 1.17 -7.33
N GLU A 403 9.18 2.49 -7.29
CA GLU A 403 8.05 3.36 -7.01
C GLU A 403 7.41 3.82 -8.31
N TRP A 404 6.09 3.82 -8.38
CA TRP A 404 5.33 4.25 -9.56
C TRP A 404 4.28 5.27 -9.19
N THR A 405 4.04 6.20 -10.11
CA THR A 405 2.98 7.20 -10.01
C THR A 405 2.11 7.11 -11.24
N VAL A 406 0.84 6.78 -11.04
CA VAL A 406 -0.16 6.63 -12.11
C VAL A 406 -1.31 7.57 -11.84
N GLY A 407 -1.56 8.49 -12.78
CA GLY A 407 -2.72 9.38 -12.73
C GLY A 407 -2.48 10.75 -13.37
N PRO A 408 -3.57 11.45 -13.74
CA PRO A 408 -4.93 10.93 -13.86
C PRO A 408 -5.04 9.96 -15.04
N ILE A 409 -5.74 8.83 -14.85
CA ILE A 409 -5.96 7.84 -15.92
C ILE A 409 -6.84 8.48 -17.01
N PRO A 410 -6.39 8.57 -18.28
CA PRO A 410 -7.14 9.26 -19.31
C PRO A 410 -8.37 8.46 -19.72
N ILE A 411 -9.55 9.05 -19.57
CA ILE A 411 -10.85 8.44 -19.91
C ILE A 411 -11.71 9.31 -20.82
N ASN A 412 -11.15 10.38 -21.41
CA ASN A 412 -11.86 11.28 -22.32
C ASN A 412 -12.36 10.58 -23.59
N ASP A 413 -11.73 9.45 -23.94
CA ASP A 413 -12.14 8.54 -25.01
C ASP A 413 -13.30 7.61 -24.61
N LYS A 414 -13.84 7.76 -23.39
CA LYS A 414 -14.91 6.93 -22.80
C LYS A 414 -14.52 5.46 -22.64
N GLN A 415 -13.23 5.14 -22.59
CA GLN A 415 -12.74 3.78 -22.38
C GLN A 415 -12.10 3.65 -21.00
N GLY A 416 -12.66 2.76 -20.17
CA GLY A 416 -12.06 2.37 -18.90
C GLY A 416 -10.71 1.68 -19.12
N LYS A 417 -9.70 2.06 -18.34
CA LYS A 417 -8.33 1.54 -18.46
C LYS A 417 -7.87 0.97 -17.13
N GLU A 418 -7.40 -0.27 -17.15
CA GLU A 418 -6.91 -0.99 -15.99
C GLU A 418 -5.40 -1.21 -16.16
N ILE A 419 -4.61 -0.43 -15.42
CA ILE A 419 -3.16 -0.31 -15.61
C ILE A 419 -2.47 -1.48 -14.92
N ILE A 420 -1.50 -2.08 -15.61
CA ILE A 420 -0.61 -3.09 -15.06
C ILE A 420 0.84 -2.66 -15.21
N VAL A 421 1.64 -3.08 -14.24
CA VAL A 421 3.09 -3.22 -14.40
C VAL A 421 3.38 -4.68 -14.68
N ARG A 422 4.21 -4.97 -15.69
CA ARG A 422 4.60 -6.33 -16.04
C ARG A 422 6.12 -6.45 -16.04
N TYR A 423 6.57 -7.54 -15.43
CA TYR A 423 7.95 -7.98 -15.39
C TYR A 423 8.07 -9.28 -16.18
N ASP A 424 8.83 -9.26 -17.27
CA ASP A 424 9.12 -10.43 -18.09
C ASP A 424 10.55 -10.89 -17.81
N SER A 425 10.73 -12.17 -17.45
CA SER A 425 12.03 -12.77 -17.20
C SER A 425 12.28 -14.00 -18.09
N ASP A 426 13.52 -14.49 -18.08
CA ASP A 426 13.94 -15.72 -18.75
C ASP A 426 13.72 -16.98 -17.87
N GLN A 427 13.01 -16.86 -16.76
CA GLN A 427 12.73 -17.98 -15.87
C GLN A 427 11.68 -18.93 -16.49
N ASN A 428 12.01 -20.22 -16.51
CA ASN A 428 11.07 -21.25 -16.95
C ASN A 428 10.19 -21.70 -15.78
N THR A 429 9.03 -21.07 -15.63
CA THR A 429 8.10 -21.34 -14.52
C THR A 429 7.10 -22.46 -14.80
N ASN A 430 7.03 -22.98 -16.03
CA ASN A 430 6.05 -24.01 -16.43
C ASN A 430 4.59 -23.70 -16.04
N LYS A 431 4.17 -22.44 -16.22
CA LYS A 431 2.84 -21.90 -15.81
C LYS A 431 2.59 -21.85 -14.31
N THR A 432 3.58 -22.16 -13.47
CA THR A 432 3.45 -22.08 -12.01
C THR A 432 3.86 -20.70 -11.52
N PHE A 433 3.10 -20.16 -10.57
CA PHE A 433 3.48 -18.96 -9.84
C PHE A 433 2.97 -19.02 -8.40
N TYR A 434 3.36 -18.06 -7.57
CA TYR A 434 3.07 -18.08 -6.14
C TYR A 434 2.48 -16.74 -5.69
N THR A 435 1.42 -16.80 -4.89
CA THR A 435 0.81 -15.62 -4.27
C THR A 435 0.52 -15.87 -2.80
N ASP A 436 0.60 -14.84 -1.96
CA ASP A 436 0.29 -14.98 -0.56
C ASP A 436 -1.22 -15.09 -0.29
N ALA A 437 -1.55 -15.70 0.85
CA ALA A 437 -2.86 -15.69 1.47
C ALA A 437 -2.82 -14.75 2.69
N ASN A 438 -3.36 -13.54 2.53
CA ASN A 438 -3.50 -12.53 3.58
C ASN A 438 -2.16 -12.09 4.23
N GLY A 439 -1.07 -12.08 3.46
CA GLY A 439 0.27 -11.77 3.95
C GLY A 439 0.88 -12.84 4.86
N ARG A 440 0.38 -14.08 4.80
CA ARG A 440 0.86 -15.20 5.63
C ARG A 440 1.45 -16.31 4.77
N GLN A 441 0.66 -17.32 4.42
CA GLN A 441 1.12 -18.48 3.66
C GLN A 441 1.28 -18.12 2.19
N ILE A 442 2.29 -18.68 1.52
CA ILE A 442 2.43 -18.61 0.07
C ILE A 442 1.75 -19.83 -0.56
N LEU A 443 0.85 -19.60 -1.51
CA LEU A 443 0.09 -20.62 -2.24
C LEU A 443 0.58 -20.73 -3.69
N GLU A 444 0.68 -21.96 -4.18
CA GLU A 444 0.98 -22.26 -5.58
C GLU A 444 -0.25 -22.03 -6.47
N ARG A 445 -0.04 -21.46 -7.66
CA ARG A 445 -1.06 -21.11 -8.65
C ARG A 445 -0.68 -21.63 -10.03
N ARG A 446 -1.67 -21.91 -10.88
CA ARG A 446 -1.49 -22.42 -12.25
C ARG A 446 -2.50 -21.84 -13.23
#